data_AF-A0A0N5CG85-F1
#
_entry.id   AF-A0A0N5CG85-F1
#
_cell.length_a   1.000
_cell.length_b   1.000
_cell.length_c   1.000
_cell.angle_alpha   90.00
_cell.angle_beta   90.00
_cell.angle_gamma   90.00
#
_symmetry.space_group_name_H-M   'P 1'
#
loop_
_entity.id
_entity.type
_entity.pdbx_description
1 polymer ?
#
loop_
_entity_poly.entity_id
_entity_poly.type
_entity_poly.pdbx_seq_one_letter_code
_entity_poly.pdbx_strand_id
1 'polypeptide(L)'
;MSSEVGLKNSRKKCYTARDLFLECFEKNNESVSKCRLEYKNFEQNCPTSWVEHFIRKYKFDKYKEELKSGGFLVEDEKNAPKS
;
A
#
# COMPACT_ATOMS: atom_id res chain seq x y z
N MET A 1 -21.58 -18.68 -13.46
CA MET A 1 -21.32 -18.06 -12.13
C MET A 1 -20.31 -18.91 -11.37
N SER A 2 -19.05 -18.45 -11.26
CA SER A 2 -18.04 -18.93 -10.28
C SER A 2 -16.70 -18.21 -10.53
N SER A 3 -16.62 -16.94 -10.15
CA SER A 3 -15.35 -16.18 -10.18
C SER A 3 -15.18 -15.25 -8.98
N GLU A 4 -16.24 -15.02 -8.20
CA GLU A 4 -16.21 -14.04 -7.10
C GLU A 4 -15.63 -14.58 -5.78
N VAL A 5 -15.61 -15.90 -5.59
CA VAL A 5 -15.10 -16.52 -4.33
C VAL A 5 -13.57 -16.64 -4.32
N GLY A 6 -12.94 -16.84 -5.49
CA GLY A 6 -11.49 -16.81 -5.63
C GLY A 6 -10.91 -15.40 -5.37
N LEU A 7 -11.61 -14.36 -5.82
CA LEU A 7 -11.14 -12.97 -5.71
C LEU A 7 -11.14 -12.46 -4.26
N LYS A 8 -12.14 -12.83 -3.44
CA LYS A 8 -12.24 -12.43 -2.03
C LYS A 8 -11.15 -13.08 -1.16
N ASN A 9 -10.81 -14.34 -1.42
CA ASN A 9 -9.73 -15.03 -0.69
C ASN A 9 -8.35 -14.50 -1.12
N SER A 10 -8.19 -14.17 -2.40
CA SER A 10 -7.00 -13.48 -2.93
C SER A 10 -6.85 -12.07 -2.36
N ARG A 11 -7.95 -11.36 -2.08
CA ARG A 11 -7.90 -10.03 -1.47
C ARG A 11 -7.33 -10.06 -0.05
N LYS A 12 -7.71 -11.04 0.77
CA LYS A 12 -7.09 -11.22 2.10
C LYS A 12 -5.58 -11.47 1.99
N LYS A 13 -5.16 -12.37 1.10
CA LYS A 13 -3.74 -12.65 0.82
C LYS A 13 -2.98 -11.39 0.37
N CYS A 14 -3.61 -10.59 -0.49
CA CYS A 14 -3.08 -9.32 -0.94
C CYS A 14 -2.85 -8.34 0.23
N TYR A 15 -3.83 -8.17 1.12
CA TYR A 15 -3.68 -7.33 2.31
C TYR A 15 -2.60 -7.85 3.26
N THR A 16 -2.51 -9.16 3.47
CA THR A 16 -1.42 -9.74 4.28
C THR A 16 -0.05 -9.49 3.66
N ALA A 17 0.10 -9.71 2.34
CA ALA A 17 1.35 -9.43 1.64
C ALA A 17 1.72 -7.95 1.66
N ARG A 18 0.72 -7.05 1.57
CA ARG A 18 0.87 -5.61 1.75
C ARG A 18 1.43 -5.29 3.12
N ASP A 19 0.83 -5.82 4.18
CA ASP A 19 1.21 -5.48 5.56
C ASP A 19 2.64 -5.95 5.85
N LEU A 20 3.02 -7.13 5.37
CA LEU A 20 4.40 -7.63 5.46
C LEU A 20 5.39 -6.74 4.70
N PHE A 21 5.03 -6.32 3.47
CA PHE A 21 5.86 -5.41 2.70
C PHE A 21 5.99 -4.05 3.38
N LEU A 22 4.88 -3.45 3.81
CA LEU A 22 4.87 -2.14 4.46
C LEU A 22 5.67 -2.18 5.76
N GLU A 23 5.49 -3.20 6.61
CA GLU A 23 6.27 -3.36 7.84
C GLU A 23 7.79 -3.39 7.55
N CYS A 24 8.19 -4.16 6.54
CA CYS A 24 9.59 -4.17 6.11
C CYS A 24 10.02 -2.80 5.56
N PHE A 25 9.16 -2.15 4.77
CA PHE A 25 9.41 -0.87 4.15
C PHE A 25 9.63 0.25 5.18
N GLU A 26 8.83 0.29 6.24
CA GLU A 26 9.01 1.25 7.35
C GLU A 26 10.32 0.98 8.09
N LYS A 27 10.58 -0.27 8.45
CA LYS A 27 11.79 -0.69 9.19
C LYS A 27 13.08 -0.39 8.42
N ASN A 28 13.02 -0.35 7.09
CA ASN A 28 14.18 -0.21 6.22
C ASN A 28 14.32 1.18 5.59
N ASN A 29 13.65 2.22 6.12
CA ASN A 29 13.65 3.58 5.57
C ASN A 29 13.25 3.61 4.09
N GLU A 30 12.11 3.00 3.77
CA GLU A 30 11.51 3.04 2.43
C GLU A 30 12.39 2.40 1.33
N SER A 31 13.25 1.47 1.71
CA SER A 31 14.12 0.75 0.79
C SER A 31 13.46 -0.52 0.24
N VAL A 32 12.87 -0.42 -0.97
CA VAL A 32 12.31 -1.59 -1.68
C VAL A 32 13.38 -2.67 -1.87
N SER A 33 14.64 -2.28 -2.09
CA SER A 33 15.77 -3.19 -2.29
C SER A 33 15.97 -4.16 -1.14
N LYS A 34 15.74 -3.72 0.11
CA LYS A 34 15.86 -4.55 1.31
C LYS A 34 14.65 -5.45 1.54
N CYS A 35 13.50 -5.08 0.98
CA CYS A 35 12.21 -5.77 1.11
C CYS A 35 11.78 -6.43 -0.21
N ARG A 36 12.75 -6.85 -1.04
CA ARG A 36 12.49 -7.35 -2.39
C ARG A 36 11.67 -8.64 -2.38
N LEU A 37 11.84 -9.48 -1.36
CA LEU A 37 11.11 -10.73 -1.22
C LEU A 37 9.63 -10.47 -0.95
N GLU A 38 9.35 -9.58 -0.01
CA GLU A 38 8.00 -9.15 0.38
C GLU A 38 7.34 -8.39 -0.76
N TYR A 39 8.10 -7.53 -1.45
CA TYR A 39 7.63 -6.80 -2.63
C TYR A 39 7.20 -7.74 -3.75
N LYS A 40 8.02 -8.76 -4.05
CA LYS A 40 7.66 -9.78 -5.03
C LYS A 40 6.42 -10.56 -4.60
N ASN A 41 6.31 -10.91 -3.33
CA ASN A 41 5.12 -11.57 -2.79
C ASN A 41 3.87 -10.67 -2.93
N PHE A 42 4.03 -9.37 -2.69
CA PHE A 42 2.98 -8.38 -2.83
C PHE A 42 2.53 -8.24 -4.29
N GLU A 43 3.45 -8.13 -5.25
CA GLU A 43 3.13 -8.11 -6.69
C GLU A 43 2.48 -9.40 -7.21
N GLN A 44 2.81 -10.55 -6.63
CA GLN A 44 2.22 -11.83 -7.05
C GLN A 44 0.81 -12.05 -6.49
N ASN A 45 0.52 -11.50 -5.31
CA ASN A 45 -0.79 -11.69 -4.65
C ASN A 45 -1.76 -10.52 -4.89
N CYS A 46 -1.28 -9.36 -5.32
CA CYS A 46 -2.08 -8.18 -5.57
C CYS A 46 -2.04 -7.75 -7.05
N PRO A 47 -3.13 -7.16 -7.57
CA PRO A 47 -3.09 -6.46 -8.83
C PRO A 47 -2.06 -5.33 -8.80
N THR A 48 -1.32 -5.12 -9.89
CA THR A 48 -0.31 -4.06 -10.01
C THR A 48 -0.87 -2.67 -9.67
N SER A 49 -2.10 -2.37 -10.10
CA SER A 49 -2.77 -1.09 -9.78
C SER A 49 -2.99 -0.88 -8.28
N TRP A 50 -3.20 -1.96 -7.51
CA TRP A 50 -3.29 -1.89 -6.05
C TRP A 50 -1.92 -1.70 -5.41
N VAL A 51 -0.90 -2.41 -5.90
CA VAL A 51 0.49 -2.28 -5.43
C VAL A 51 0.95 -0.82 -5.53
N GLU A 52 0.81 -0.22 -6.71
CA GLU A 52 1.17 1.19 -6.93
C GLU A 52 0.37 2.14 -6.03
N HIS A 53 -0.94 1.93 -5.92
CA HIS A 53 -1.81 2.77 -5.08
C HIS A 53 -1.41 2.71 -3.60
N PHE A 54 -1.13 1.52 -3.06
CA PHE A 54 -0.71 1.37 -1.67
C PHE A 54 0.66 1.99 -1.39
N ILE A 55 1.61 1.84 -2.31
CA ILE A 55 2.94 2.45 -2.16
C ILE A 55 2.85 3.97 -2.19
N ARG A 56 2.09 4.54 -3.15
CA ARG A 56 1.87 5.99 -3.22
C ARG A 56 1.17 6.50 -1.97
N LYS A 57 0.14 5.80 -1.50
CA LYS A 57 -0.58 6.15 -0.28
C LYS A 57 0.33 6.11 0.95
N TYR A 58 1.14 5.06 1.11
CA TYR A 58 2.07 4.95 2.23
C TYR A 58 3.06 6.12 2.26
N LYS A 59 3.69 6.42 1.11
CA LYS A 59 4.63 7.56 1.00
C LYS A 59 3.95 8.89 1.30
N PHE A 60 2.72 9.06 0.80
CA PHE A 60 1.92 10.25 1.04
C PHE A 60 1.58 10.40 2.52
N ASP A 61 1.09 9.34 3.16
CA ASP A 61 0.76 9.33 4.60
C ASP A 61 2.03 9.60 5.43
N LYS A 62 3.17 8.99 5.09
CA LYS A 62 4.45 9.22 5.76
C LYS A 62 4.91 10.68 5.63
N TYR A 63 4.89 11.21 4.41
CA TYR A 63 5.21 12.61 4.14
C TYR A 63 4.26 13.57 4.87
N LYS A 64 2.96 13.24 4.90
CA LYS A 64 1.97 14.02 5.64
C LYS A 64 2.24 14.02 7.15
N GLU A 65 2.65 12.89 7.73
CA GLU A 65 3.02 12.83 9.14
C GLU A 65 4.31 13.64 9.43
N GLU A 66 5.30 13.60 8.54
CA GLU A 66 6.50 14.45 8.65
C GLU A 66 6.15 15.94 8.52
N LEU A 67 5.27 16.30 7.59
CA LEU A 67 4.79 17.68 7.43
C LEU A 67 3.95 18.16 8.62
N LYS A 68 3.08 17.31 9.20
CA LYS A 68 2.34 17.64 10.41
C LYS A 68 3.28 17.84 11.60
N SER A 69 4.29 17.00 11.75
CA SER A 69 5.35 17.20 12.76
C SER A 69 6.13 18.50 12.52
N GLY A 70 6.16 19.00 11.28
CA GLY A 70 6.71 20.31 10.89
C GLY A 70 5.70 21.46 10.83
N GLY A 71 4.42 21.25 11.16
CA GLY A 71 3.38 22.29 11.20
C GLY A 71 2.66 22.63 9.89
N PHE A 72 2.71 21.79 8.84
CA PHE A 72 2.05 22.07 7.56
C PHE A 72 0.88 21.09 7.28
N LEU A 73 -0.34 21.62 7.18
CA LEU A 73 -1.56 20.88 6.86
C LEU A 73 -1.70 20.74 5.33
N VAL A 74 -1.43 19.55 4.79
CA VAL A 74 -1.84 19.25 3.40
C VAL A 74 -3.19 18.57 3.43
N GLU A 75 -4.20 19.35 3.03
CA GLU A 75 -5.58 18.93 2.81
C GLU A 75 -5.65 18.16 1.49
N ASP A 76 -5.55 16.84 1.53
CA ASP A 76 -5.72 16.00 0.34
C ASP A 76 -7.20 15.70 0.10
N GLU A 77 -7.85 16.67 -0.53
CA GLU A 77 -9.05 16.46 -1.33
C GLU A 77 -8.65 15.71 -2.63
N LYS A 78 -8.98 14.41 -2.73
CA LYS A 78 -9.50 13.71 -3.93
C LYS A 78 -9.26 12.19 -3.88
N ASN A 79 -10.23 11.45 -3.35
CA ASN A 79 -10.98 10.45 -4.12
C ASN A 79 -12.19 9.95 -3.29
N ALA A 80 -13.20 10.81 -3.12
CA ALA A 80 -14.53 10.33 -2.79
C ALA A 80 -15.11 9.70 -4.07
N PRO A 81 -15.61 8.45 -4.04
CA PRO A 81 -16.33 7.91 -5.19
C PRO A 81 -17.54 8.82 -5.44
N LYS A 82 -17.57 9.45 -6.61
CA LYS A 82 -18.73 10.22 -7.07
C LYS A 82 -19.83 9.26 -7.53
N SER A 83 -20.98 9.42 -6.88
CA SER A 83 -22.36 9.08 -7.25
C SER A 83 -22.74 7.64 -7.59
#